data_AF-A0A3D2KGA4-F1
#
_entry.id   AF-A0A3D2KGA4-F1
#
_cell.length_a   1.000
_cell.length_b   1.000
_cell.length_c   1.000
_cell.angle_alpha   90.00
_cell.angle_beta   90.00
_cell.angle_gamma   90.00
#
_symmetry.space_group_name_H-M   'P 1'
#
loop_
_entity.id
_entity.type
_entity.pdbx_description
1 polymer ?
#
loop_
_entity_poly.entity_id
_entity_poly.type
_entity_poly.pdbx_seq_one_letter_code
_entity_poly.pdbx_strand_id
1 'polypeptide(L)'
;ANPRCYKCEVTSYYLRNISQQQFKKLIILSFVLWILFPGIFRIDMGVGTSMIPYGIMMYSLGAYLQLYPAAYEKHKTISILLLLIVIRFVLFLIIDNTHLHNGLGDALENQLCTVTSITMFGMSISLFTVFQNLHMKLPQLFTTISKTSLGVYLIHNNEYAKNFIWIVLFNNQNRSYDSLVVLALVFESAVVFAICATIDTIYEFILKYTINRMRFKHTLR
;
A
#
# COMPACT_ATOMS: atom_id res chain seq x y z
N ALA A 1 -11.51 -13.84 28.18
CA ALA A 1 -11.76 -12.82 27.15
C ALA A 1 -10.43 -12.19 26.75
N ASN A 2 -9.91 -12.51 25.56
CA ASN A 2 -8.64 -11.97 25.06
C ASN A 2 -8.96 -10.69 24.26
N PRO A 3 -8.42 -9.51 24.61
CA PRO A 3 -8.72 -8.26 23.91
C PRO A 3 -7.94 -8.21 22.58
N ARG A 4 -8.26 -9.13 21.67
CA ARG A 4 -7.75 -9.11 20.30
C ARG A 4 -8.56 -8.12 19.49
N CYS A 5 -8.07 -6.89 19.44
CA CYS A 5 -8.19 -5.98 18.30
C CYS A 5 -9.61 -5.76 17.74
N TYR A 6 -10.36 -4.83 18.33
CA TYR A 6 -11.66 -4.34 17.82
C TYR A 6 -11.64 -3.96 16.33
N LYS A 7 -10.51 -3.46 15.80
CA LYS A 7 -10.32 -3.15 14.36
C LYS A 7 -10.38 -4.42 13.49
N CYS A 8 -9.88 -5.55 13.98
CA CYS A 8 -9.96 -6.83 13.26
C CYS A 8 -11.39 -7.37 13.26
N GLU A 9 -12.15 -7.27 14.35
CA GLU A 9 -13.52 -7.80 14.42
C GLU A 9 -14.48 -7.15 13.42
N VAL A 10 -14.41 -5.82 13.24
CA VAL A 10 -15.33 -5.11 12.34
C VAL A 10 -15.01 -5.36 10.87
N THR A 11 -13.72 -5.35 10.46
CA THR A 11 -13.35 -5.73 9.08
C THR A 11 -13.60 -7.22 8.81
N SER A 12 -13.46 -8.08 9.82
CA SER A 12 -13.76 -9.52 9.69
C SER A 12 -15.24 -9.80 9.47
N TYR A 13 -16.14 -9.01 10.07
CA TYR A 13 -17.58 -9.26 9.99
C TYR A 13 -18.13 -9.05 8.58
N TYR A 14 -17.85 -7.90 7.96
CA TYR A 14 -18.32 -7.59 6.60
C TYR A 14 -17.64 -8.46 5.52
N LEU A 15 -16.34 -8.75 5.69
CA LEU A 15 -15.60 -9.60 4.75
C LEU A 15 -15.98 -11.08 4.85
N ARG A 16 -16.49 -11.56 6.00
CA ARG A 16 -17.01 -12.93 6.16
C ARG A 16 -18.35 -13.17 5.47
N ASN A 17 -19.14 -12.12 5.24
CA ASN A 17 -20.43 -12.22 4.55
C ASN A 17 -20.29 -12.22 3.02
N ILE A 18 -19.10 -11.94 2.50
CA ILE A 18 -18.81 -12.02 1.06
C ILE A 18 -18.30 -13.43 0.75
N SER A 19 -18.92 -14.11 -0.22
CA SER A 19 -18.42 -15.41 -0.66
C SER A 19 -17.05 -15.26 -1.36
N GLN A 20 -16.22 -16.30 -1.31
CA GLN A 20 -14.90 -16.29 -1.98
C GLN A 20 -15.01 -15.89 -3.46
N GLN A 21 -16.07 -16.31 -4.16
CA GLN A 21 -16.31 -15.97 -5.56
C GLN A 21 -16.63 -14.49 -5.76
N GLN A 22 -17.46 -13.91 -4.89
CA GLN A 22 -17.77 -12.47 -4.93
C GLN A 22 -16.53 -11.64 -4.63
N PHE A 23 -15.71 -12.05 -3.65
CA PHE A 23 -14.47 -11.34 -3.34
C PHE A 23 -13.46 -11.43 -4.49
N LYS A 24 -13.32 -12.61 -5.12
CA LYS A 24 -12.51 -12.78 -6.32
C LYS A 24 -12.99 -11.88 -7.48
N LYS A 25 -14.31 -11.81 -7.71
CA LYS A 25 -14.90 -10.91 -8.72
C LYS A 25 -14.59 -9.44 -8.44
N LEU A 26 -14.67 -9.01 -7.18
CA LEU A 26 -14.34 -7.64 -6.78
C LEU A 26 -12.87 -7.30 -7.07
N ILE A 27 -11.94 -8.22 -6.77
CA ILE A 27 -10.52 -8.03 -7.06
C ILE A 27 -10.27 -7.98 -8.56
N ILE A 28 -10.88 -8.89 -9.35
CA ILE A 28 -10.76 -8.89 -10.81
C ILE A 28 -11.31 -7.59 -11.40
N LEU A 29 -12.47 -7.14 -10.94
CA LEU A 29 -13.06 -5.86 -11.39
C LEU A 29 -12.12 -4.70 -11.07
N SER A 30 -11.58 -4.65 -9.85
CA SER A 30 -10.64 -3.60 -9.43
C SER A 30 -9.36 -3.64 -10.26
N PHE A 31 -8.82 -4.84 -10.53
CA PHE A 31 -7.66 -5.03 -11.40
C PHE A 31 -7.93 -4.52 -12.83
N VAL A 32 -9.09 -4.85 -13.40
CA VAL A 32 -9.47 -4.35 -14.72
C VAL A 32 -9.57 -2.83 -14.73
N LEU A 33 -10.23 -2.23 -13.74
CA LEU A 33 -10.47 -0.79 -13.69
C LEU A 33 -9.21 0.03 -13.42
N TRP A 34 -8.32 -0.45 -12.55
CA TRP A 34 -7.19 0.34 -12.05
C TRP A 34 -5.84 -0.02 -12.67
N ILE A 35 -5.73 -1.18 -13.33
CA ILE A 35 -4.47 -1.64 -13.95
C ILE A 35 -4.66 -1.81 -15.46
N LEU A 36 -5.60 -2.66 -15.90
CA LEU A 36 -5.74 -2.95 -17.33
C LEU A 36 -6.31 -1.78 -18.13
N PHE A 37 -7.41 -1.17 -17.66
CA PHE A 37 -8.10 -0.11 -18.38
C PHE A 37 -7.22 1.14 -18.59
N PRO A 38 -6.59 1.72 -17.55
CA PRO A 38 -5.72 2.90 -17.74
C PRO A 38 -4.54 2.58 -18.66
N GLY A 39 -3.98 1.37 -18.52
CA GLY A 39 -2.85 0.94 -19.33
C GLY A 39 -3.20 0.74 -20.81
N ILE A 40 -4.32 0.09 -21.13
CA ILE A 40 -4.71 -0.21 -22.52
C ILE A 40 -5.12 1.08 -23.25
N PHE A 41 -5.94 1.90 -22.59
CA PHE A 41 -6.48 3.12 -23.19
C PHE A 41 -5.55 4.33 -23.06
N ARG A 42 -4.43 4.19 -22.34
CA ARG A 42 -3.46 5.27 -22.07
C ARG A 42 -4.14 6.49 -21.43
N ILE A 43 -5.11 6.23 -20.56
CA ILE A 43 -5.86 7.27 -19.85
C ILE A 43 -5.28 7.40 -18.46
N ASP A 44 -4.85 8.61 -18.09
CA ASP A 44 -4.60 8.93 -16.69
C ASP A 44 -5.94 9.06 -15.97
N MET A 45 -6.30 8.03 -15.22
CA MET A 45 -7.52 7.98 -14.42
C MET A 45 -7.39 8.76 -13.10
N GLY A 46 -6.43 9.68 -13.00
CA GLY A 46 -6.17 10.46 -11.79
C GLY A 46 -5.52 9.63 -10.69
N VAL A 47 -4.85 8.53 -11.02
CA VAL A 47 -4.15 7.74 -9.99
C VAL A 47 -2.97 8.53 -9.41
N GLY A 48 -2.44 9.50 -10.16
CA GLY A 48 -1.49 10.50 -9.67
C GLY A 48 -2.08 11.52 -8.69
N THR A 49 -3.40 11.76 -8.72
CA THR A 49 -4.08 12.73 -7.84
C THR A 49 -4.53 12.08 -6.52
N SER A 50 -4.96 10.82 -6.55
CA SER A 50 -5.28 10.04 -5.35
C SER A 50 -4.95 8.56 -5.51
N MET A 51 -3.97 8.05 -4.73
CA MET A 51 -3.66 6.62 -4.71
C MET A 51 -4.56 5.81 -3.75
N ILE A 52 -5.59 6.44 -3.17
CA ILE A 52 -6.51 5.78 -2.22
C ILE A 52 -7.19 4.56 -2.85
N PRO A 53 -7.78 4.61 -4.07
CA PRO A 53 -8.44 3.44 -4.67
C PRO A 53 -7.49 2.27 -4.89
N TYR A 54 -6.26 2.55 -5.32
CA TYR A 54 -5.21 1.54 -5.46
C TYR A 54 -4.82 0.94 -4.11
N GLY A 55 -4.71 1.76 -3.06
CA GLY A 55 -4.47 1.30 -1.69
C GLY A 55 -5.57 0.38 -1.17
N ILE A 56 -6.85 0.70 -1.44
CA ILE A 56 -8.00 -0.16 -1.09
C ILE A 56 -7.93 -1.48 -1.85
N MET A 57 -7.60 -1.46 -3.14
CA MET A 57 -7.41 -2.67 -3.94
C MET A 57 -6.29 -3.56 -3.35
N MET A 58 -5.14 -2.97 -3.00
CA MET A 58 -4.01 -3.70 -2.41
C MET A 58 -4.33 -4.27 -1.03
N TYR A 59 -5.03 -3.51 -0.19
CA TYR A 59 -5.51 -3.99 1.10
C TYR A 59 -6.49 -5.17 0.94
N SER A 60 -7.41 -5.06 -0.01
CA SER A 60 -8.37 -6.11 -0.35
C SER A 60 -7.68 -7.37 -0.89
N LEU A 61 -6.67 -7.21 -1.74
CA LEU A 61 -5.85 -8.30 -2.25
C LEU A 61 -5.12 -9.03 -1.11
N GLY A 62 -4.47 -8.29 -0.21
CA GLY A 62 -3.80 -8.87 0.95
C GLY A 62 -4.76 -9.64 1.87
N ALA A 63 -5.95 -9.08 2.13
CA ALA A 63 -6.99 -9.76 2.90
C ALA A 63 -7.49 -11.05 2.22
N TYR A 64 -7.67 -11.03 0.89
CA TYR A 64 -8.05 -12.22 0.12
C TYR A 64 -6.99 -13.31 0.19
N LEU A 65 -5.72 -12.96 -0.03
CA LEU A 65 -4.61 -13.92 0.04
C LEU A 65 -4.50 -14.53 1.44
N GLN A 66 -4.72 -13.74 2.49
CA GLN A 66 -4.72 -14.22 3.88
C GLN A 66 -5.87 -15.20 4.17
N LEU A 67 -7.09 -14.93 3.67
CA LEU A 67 -8.26 -15.77 3.88
C LEU A 67 -8.26 -17.04 3.03
N TYR A 68 -7.68 -16.96 1.83
CA TYR A 68 -7.64 -18.04 0.84
C TYR A 68 -6.18 -18.30 0.41
N PRO A 69 -5.33 -18.81 1.32
CA PRO A 69 -3.95 -19.17 0.99
C PRO A 69 -3.92 -20.16 -0.16
N ALA A 70 -3.16 -19.84 -1.20
CA ALA A 70 -2.82 -20.81 -2.23
C ALA A 70 -1.51 -21.51 -1.85
N ALA A 71 -1.43 -22.80 -2.18
CA ALA A 71 -0.26 -23.63 -1.93
C ALA A 71 0.85 -23.29 -2.92
N TYR A 72 1.57 -22.20 -2.67
CA TYR A 72 2.73 -21.79 -3.46
C TYR A 72 4.03 -22.22 -2.78
N GLU A 73 4.95 -22.75 -3.58
CA GLU A 73 6.29 -23.05 -3.10
C GLU A 73 7.08 -21.76 -2.88
N LYS A 74 7.53 -21.53 -1.65
CA LYS A 74 8.24 -20.30 -1.24
C LYS A 74 9.40 -19.93 -2.17
N HIS A 75 10.21 -20.91 -2.60
CA HIS A 75 11.36 -20.66 -3.45
C HIS A 75 10.93 -20.17 -4.85
N LYS A 76 9.88 -20.76 -5.45
CA LYS A 76 9.31 -20.29 -6.73
C LYS A 76 8.78 -18.87 -6.60
N THR A 77 8.06 -18.57 -5.53
CA THR A 77 7.54 -17.21 -5.27
C THR A 77 8.66 -16.17 -5.13
N ILE A 78 9.73 -16.50 -4.40
CA ILE A 78 10.91 -15.62 -4.28
C ILE A 78 11.58 -15.43 -5.63
N SER A 79 11.77 -16.50 -6.41
CA SER A 79 12.33 -16.41 -7.76
C SER A 79 11.50 -15.53 -8.68
N ILE A 80 10.17 -15.62 -8.64
CA ILE A 80 9.27 -14.75 -9.40
C ILE A 80 9.41 -13.29 -8.95
N LEU A 81 9.45 -13.03 -7.64
CA LEU A 81 9.65 -11.69 -7.10
C LEU A 81 10.98 -11.08 -7.58
N LEU A 82 12.08 -11.83 -7.46
CA LEU A 82 13.40 -11.39 -7.92
C LEU A 82 13.42 -11.16 -9.42
N LEU A 83 12.81 -12.05 -10.21
CA LEU A 83 12.69 -11.90 -11.66
C LEU A 83 11.96 -10.60 -12.03
N LEU A 84 10.84 -10.30 -11.38
CA LEU A 84 10.08 -9.06 -11.63
C LEU A 84 10.88 -7.81 -11.24
N ILE A 85 11.64 -7.86 -10.16
CA ILE A 85 12.55 -6.76 -9.74
C ILE A 85 13.63 -6.54 -10.81
N VAL A 86 14.29 -7.62 -11.25
CA VAL A 86 15.34 -7.55 -12.28
C VAL A 86 14.78 -7.02 -13.59
N ILE A 87 13.61 -7.51 -14.04
CA ILE A 87 12.95 -7.01 -15.26
C ILE A 87 12.71 -5.51 -15.16
N ARG A 88 12.17 -5.00 -14.05
CA ARG A 88 11.92 -3.55 -13.87
C ARG A 88 13.23 -2.76 -13.85
N PHE A 89 14.25 -3.26 -13.17
CA PHE A 89 15.55 -2.60 -13.13
C PHE A 89 16.19 -2.49 -14.52
N VAL A 90 16.16 -3.58 -15.29
CA VAL A 90 16.66 -3.59 -16.67
C VAL A 90 15.84 -2.66 -17.58
N LEU A 91 14.51 -2.68 -17.48
CA LEU A 91 13.65 -1.79 -18.25
C LEU A 91 13.93 -0.31 -17.93
N PHE A 92 14.11 0.01 -16.65
CA PHE A 92 14.50 1.35 -16.22
C PHE A 92 15.83 1.79 -16.86
N LEU A 93 16.85 0.94 -16.82
CA LEU A 93 18.15 1.22 -17.46
C LEU A 93 18.02 1.39 -18.98
N ILE A 94 17.19 0.59 -19.65
CA ILE A 94 16.98 0.70 -21.10
C ILE A 94 16.32 2.03 -21.44
N ILE A 95 15.21 2.38 -20.78
CA ILE A 95 14.45 3.61 -21.04
C ILE A 95 15.34 4.84 -20.83
N ASP A 96 16.08 4.87 -19.73
CA ASP A 96 16.96 5.99 -19.37
C ASP A 96 18.13 6.17 -20.36
N ASN A 97 18.81 5.07 -20.73
CA ASN A 97 19.96 5.13 -21.65
C ASN A 97 19.60 5.34 -23.12
N THR A 98 18.41 4.90 -23.55
CA THR A 98 18.02 4.98 -24.96
C THR A 98 17.26 6.26 -25.30
N HIS A 99 16.99 7.11 -24.29
CA HIS A 99 16.12 8.28 -24.42
C HIS A 99 14.86 7.94 -25.22
N LEU A 100 14.28 6.76 -24.97
CA LEU A 100 13.14 6.23 -25.71
C LEU A 100 11.84 6.94 -25.32
N HIS A 101 11.86 8.27 -25.20
CA HIS A 101 10.68 9.14 -25.08
C HIS A 101 9.99 9.26 -26.44
N ASN A 102 9.77 8.11 -27.08
CA ASN A 102 8.83 7.95 -28.16
C ASN A 102 7.56 7.31 -27.57
N GLY A 103 6.42 7.46 -28.24
CA GLY A 103 5.14 6.96 -27.73
C GLY A 103 5.04 5.45 -27.48
N LEU A 104 6.09 4.66 -27.80
CA LEU A 104 6.25 3.26 -27.43
C LEU A 104 7.00 3.09 -26.10
N GLY A 105 8.11 3.79 -25.88
CA GLY A 105 8.85 3.74 -24.61
C GLY A 105 8.02 4.29 -23.45
N ASP A 106 7.31 5.39 -23.64
CA ASP A 106 6.39 5.94 -22.63
C ASP A 106 5.24 4.97 -22.31
N ALA A 107 4.79 4.19 -23.29
CA ALA A 107 3.75 3.19 -23.10
C ALA A 107 4.25 1.96 -22.33
N LEU A 108 5.49 1.53 -22.61
CA LEU A 108 6.15 0.44 -21.88
C LEU A 108 6.46 0.84 -20.44
N GLU A 109 6.93 2.07 -20.22
CA GLU A 109 7.15 2.63 -18.90
C GLU A 109 5.84 2.65 -18.09
N ASN A 110 4.76 3.15 -18.69
CA ASN A 110 3.45 3.19 -18.04
C ASN A 110 2.93 1.80 -17.65
N GLN A 111 3.15 0.79 -18.49
CA GLN A 111 2.64 -0.58 -18.28
C GLN A 111 3.49 -1.43 -17.34
N LEU A 112 4.78 -1.13 -17.20
CA LEU A 112 5.75 -2.01 -16.52
C LEU A 112 6.47 -1.32 -15.34
N CYS A 113 6.54 0.00 -15.33
CA CYS A 113 7.33 0.75 -14.35
C CYS A 113 6.49 1.62 -13.41
N THR A 114 5.24 1.94 -13.71
CA THR A 114 4.38 2.71 -12.79
C THR A 114 3.91 1.92 -11.57
N VAL A 115 3.40 2.62 -10.56
CA VAL A 115 2.83 2.00 -9.35
C VAL A 115 1.60 1.14 -9.67
N THR A 116 0.85 1.48 -10.72
CA THR A 116 -0.32 0.74 -11.20
C THR A 116 0.02 -0.34 -12.22
N SER A 117 1.30 -0.65 -12.43
CA SER A 117 1.71 -1.63 -13.43
C SER A 117 1.30 -3.06 -13.07
N ILE A 118 1.20 -3.91 -14.10
CA ILE A 118 0.96 -5.35 -13.91
C ILE A 118 2.12 -6.01 -13.16
N THR A 119 3.34 -5.51 -13.34
CA THR A 119 4.54 -6.00 -12.64
C THR A 119 4.48 -5.66 -11.14
N MET A 120 4.02 -4.47 -10.76
CA MET A 120 3.79 -4.08 -9.35
C MET A 120 2.72 -4.95 -8.69
N PHE A 121 1.65 -5.26 -9.41
CA PHE A 121 0.62 -6.19 -8.94
C PHE A 121 1.19 -7.59 -8.68
N GLY A 122 1.97 -8.14 -9.63
CA GLY A 122 2.60 -9.45 -9.48
C GLY A 122 3.62 -9.50 -8.35
N MET A 123 4.43 -8.45 -8.18
CA MET A 123 5.36 -8.33 -7.05
C MET A 123 4.61 -8.25 -5.72
N SER A 124 3.49 -7.53 -5.67
CA SER A 124 2.66 -7.43 -4.45
C SER A 124 2.14 -8.81 -4.04
N ILE A 125 1.58 -9.61 -4.97
CA ILE A 125 1.14 -10.99 -4.70
C ILE A 125 2.30 -11.85 -4.19
N SER A 126 3.45 -11.75 -4.85
CA SER A 126 4.64 -12.54 -4.51
C SER A 126 5.14 -12.18 -3.11
N LEU A 127 5.20 -10.89 -2.79
CA LEU A 127 5.62 -10.39 -1.48
C LEU A 127 4.67 -10.87 -0.37
N PHE A 128 3.35 -10.72 -0.56
CA PHE A 128 2.35 -11.21 0.40
C PHE A 128 2.49 -12.72 0.63
N THR A 129 2.68 -13.49 -0.44
CA THR A 129 2.83 -14.96 -0.37
C THR A 129 4.10 -15.37 0.38
N VAL A 130 5.22 -14.65 0.19
CA VAL A 130 6.47 -14.88 0.93
C VAL A 130 6.27 -14.67 2.43
N PHE A 131 5.59 -13.59 2.82
CA PHE A 131 5.36 -13.26 4.22
C PHE A 131 4.22 -14.06 4.86
N GLN A 132 3.28 -14.57 4.08
CA GLN A 132 2.16 -15.38 4.57
C GLN A 132 2.62 -16.66 5.28
N ASN A 133 3.73 -17.23 4.81
CA ASN A 133 4.32 -18.46 5.37
C ASN A 133 5.38 -18.18 6.46
N LEU A 134 5.55 -16.92 6.86
CA LEU A 134 6.59 -16.50 7.80
C LEU A 134 6.04 -16.45 9.24
N HIS A 135 6.20 -17.54 9.98
CA HIS A 135 5.83 -17.60 11.39
C HIS A 135 6.97 -17.08 12.28
N MET A 136 6.97 -15.77 12.57
CA MET A 136 7.91 -15.15 13.51
C MET A 136 7.19 -14.62 14.75
N LYS A 137 7.76 -14.85 15.93
CA LYS A 137 7.33 -14.18 17.16
C LYS A 137 7.86 -12.75 17.13
N LEU A 138 7.00 -11.80 16.79
CA LEU A 138 7.34 -10.38 16.80
C LEU A 138 7.13 -9.78 18.20
N PRO A 139 8.06 -8.93 18.68
CA PRO A 139 7.83 -8.10 19.86
C PRO A 139 6.57 -7.25 19.74
N GLN A 140 5.98 -6.89 20.88
CA GLN A 140 4.73 -6.11 20.93
C GLN A 140 4.86 -4.76 20.23
N LEU A 141 6.05 -4.13 20.26
CA LEU A 141 6.32 -2.88 19.56
C LEU A 141 6.02 -2.97 18.06
N PHE A 142 6.52 -3.99 17.37
CA PHE A 142 6.27 -4.18 15.94
C PHE A 142 4.80 -4.44 15.63
N THR A 143 4.09 -5.13 16.53
CA THR A 143 2.64 -5.36 16.40
C THR A 143 1.85 -4.08 16.62
N THR A 144 2.34 -3.16 17.44
CA THR A 144 1.71 -1.84 17.62
C THR A 144 1.96 -0.96 16.41
N ILE A 145 3.20 -0.91 15.92
CA ILE A 145 3.59 -0.13 14.73
C ILE A 145 2.84 -0.62 13.48
N SER A 146 2.67 -1.93 13.30
CA SER A 146 1.97 -2.45 12.13
C SER A 146 0.50 -2.04 12.06
N LYS A 147 -0.13 -1.76 13.20
CA LYS A 147 -1.53 -1.27 13.26
C LYS A 147 -1.67 0.17 12.77
N THR A 148 -0.62 0.99 12.89
CA THR A 148 -0.64 2.38 12.46
C THR A 148 -0.34 2.54 10.98
N SER A 149 0.18 1.51 10.30
CA SER A 149 0.59 1.59 8.89
C SER A 149 -0.53 2.07 7.95
N LEU A 150 -1.79 1.66 8.18
CA LEU A 150 -2.92 2.13 7.39
C LEU A 150 -3.24 3.60 7.65
N GLY A 151 -3.20 4.04 8.91
CA GLY A 151 -3.40 5.45 9.27
C GLY A 151 -2.31 6.33 8.69
N VAL A 152 -1.04 5.89 8.79
CA VAL A 152 0.10 6.53 8.13
C VAL A 152 -0.14 6.66 6.64
N TYR A 153 -0.61 5.59 5.98
CA TYR A 153 -0.93 5.62 4.56
C TYR A 153 -1.95 6.70 4.21
N LEU A 154 -3.05 6.77 4.95
CA LEU A 154 -4.12 7.74 4.70
C LEU A 154 -3.68 9.18 4.97
N ILE A 155 -2.89 9.42 6.02
CA ILE A 155 -2.41 10.75 6.37
C ILE A 155 -1.44 11.27 5.32
N HIS A 156 -0.34 10.55 5.03
CA HIS A 156 0.68 11.09 4.13
C HIS A 156 0.24 11.19 2.65
N ASN A 157 -0.81 10.45 2.28
CA ASN A 157 -1.36 10.43 0.93
C ASN A 157 -2.56 11.38 0.76
N ASN A 158 -2.99 12.06 1.84
CA ASN A 158 -3.93 13.16 1.73
C ASN A 158 -3.27 14.34 0.98
N GLU A 159 -3.98 14.98 0.06
CA GLU A 159 -3.42 16.03 -0.80
C GLU A 159 -2.79 17.19 0.00
N TYR A 160 -3.43 17.63 1.08
CA TYR A 160 -2.91 18.70 1.94
C TYR A 160 -1.65 18.27 2.70
N ALA A 161 -1.68 17.08 3.31
CA ALA A 161 -0.55 16.54 4.05
C ALA A 161 0.64 16.25 3.13
N LYS A 162 0.38 15.68 1.94
CA LYS A 162 1.39 15.39 0.91
C LYS A 162 2.13 16.66 0.53
N ASN A 163 1.40 17.72 0.18
CA ASN A 163 2.00 19.00 -0.20
C ASN A 163 2.78 19.61 0.97
N PHE A 164 2.22 19.61 2.17
CA PHE A 164 2.94 20.12 3.35
C PHE A 164 4.24 19.33 3.62
N ILE A 165 4.18 18.00 3.65
CA ILE A 165 5.33 17.15 3.95
C ILE A 165 6.43 17.33 2.91
N TRP A 166 6.12 17.16 1.63
CA TRP A 166 7.15 17.05 0.61
C TRP A 166 7.63 18.42 0.11
N ILE A 167 6.74 19.41 0.03
CA ILE A 167 7.04 20.75 -0.49
C ILE A 167 7.47 21.69 0.63
N VAL A 168 6.75 21.72 1.76
CA VAL A 168 7.03 22.70 2.83
C VAL A 168 8.08 22.19 3.81
N LEU A 169 7.94 20.95 4.31
CA LEU A 169 8.82 20.42 5.35
C LEU A 169 10.18 19.97 4.78
N PHE A 170 10.19 19.20 3.68
CA PHE A 170 11.43 18.67 3.09
C PHE A 170 11.94 19.43 1.87
N ASN A 171 11.14 20.35 1.31
CA ASN A 171 11.48 21.15 0.12
C ASN A 171 12.06 20.30 -1.03
N ASN A 172 11.45 19.14 -1.28
CA ASN A 172 11.99 18.16 -2.22
C ASN A 172 12.06 18.70 -3.66
N GLN A 173 11.18 19.64 -4.01
CA GLN A 173 11.08 20.26 -5.34
C GLN A 173 12.36 21.01 -5.75
N ASN A 174 13.14 21.48 -4.78
CA ASN A 174 14.37 22.25 -5.02
C ASN A 174 15.64 21.43 -4.74
N ARG A 175 15.51 20.12 -4.48
CA ARG A 175 16.65 19.28 -4.10
C ARG A 175 17.42 18.81 -5.35
N SER A 176 18.72 19.04 -5.35
CA SER A 176 19.63 18.48 -6.35
C SER A 176 19.86 16.98 -6.11
N TYR A 177 19.95 16.21 -7.19
CA TYR A 177 20.27 14.78 -7.13
C TYR A 177 21.77 14.60 -6.89
N ASP A 178 22.16 14.39 -5.63
CA ASP A 178 23.53 14.06 -5.23
C ASP A 178 23.66 12.61 -4.74
N SER A 179 24.87 12.18 -4.39
CA SER A 179 25.13 10.82 -3.92
C SER A 179 24.43 10.47 -2.60
N LEU A 180 23.93 11.45 -1.84
CA LEU A 180 23.27 11.26 -0.55
C LEU A 180 21.75 11.28 -0.66
N VAL A 181 21.19 11.55 -1.84
CA VAL A 181 19.74 11.65 -2.06
C VAL A 181 18.98 10.41 -1.57
N VAL A 182 19.53 9.21 -1.78
CA VAL A 182 18.89 7.96 -1.33
C VAL A 182 18.83 7.89 0.19
N LEU A 183 19.92 8.26 0.87
CA LEU A 183 19.96 8.26 2.34
C LEU A 183 19.01 9.30 2.91
N ALA A 184 18.95 10.48 2.29
CA ALA A 184 17.99 11.52 2.64
C ALA A 184 16.54 11.01 2.49
N LEU A 185 16.18 10.40 1.36
CA LEU A 185 14.83 9.86 1.14
C LEU A 185 14.43 8.79 2.17
N VAL A 186 15.36 7.91 2.56
CA VAL A 186 15.12 6.91 3.61
C VAL A 186 14.88 7.58 4.96
N PHE A 187 15.71 8.56 5.32
CA PHE A 187 15.57 9.32 6.55
C PHE A 187 14.24 10.07 6.61
N GLU A 188 13.89 10.80 5.54
CA GLU A 188 12.64 11.55 5.44
C GLU A 188 11.43 10.64 5.54
N SER A 189 11.45 9.50 4.85
CA SER A 189 10.38 8.50 4.95
C SER A 189 10.21 7.98 6.38
N ALA A 190 11.31 7.76 7.11
CA ALA A 190 11.26 7.36 8.52
C ALA A 190 10.66 8.45 9.41
N VAL A 191 11.02 9.72 9.18
CA VAL A 191 10.46 10.87 9.90
C VAL A 191 8.96 11.02 9.62
N VAL A 192 8.54 10.96 8.36
CA VAL A 192 7.12 11.01 7.98
C VAL A 192 6.35 9.88 8.64
N PHE A 193 6.89 8.66 8.60
CA PHE A 193 6.26 7.51 9.25
C PHE A 193 6.07 7.75 10.74
N ALA A 194 7.10 8.23 11.46
CA ALA A 194 7.02 8.50 12.89
C ALA A 194 5.97 9.57 13.24
N ILE A 195 5.94 10.68 12.49
CA ILE A 195 4.96 11.76 12.70
C ILE A 195 3.54 11.24 12.44
N CYS A 196 3.30 10.63 11.29
CA CYS A 196 1.97 10.13 10.93
C CYS A 196 1.50 9.00 11.88
N ALA A 197 2.40 8.13 12.34
CA ALA A 197 2.07 7.07 13.30
C ALA A 197 1.68 7.65 14.67
N THR A 198 2.35 8.73 15.08
CA THR A 198 2.01 9.45 16.31
C THR A 198 0.62 10.08 16.19
N ILE A 199 0.33 10.76 15.07
CA ILE A 199 -0.98 11.35 14.81
C ILE A 199 -2.09 10.28 14.79
N ASP A 200 -1.88 9.16 14.10
CA ASP A 200 -2.85 8.05 14.06
C ASP A 200 -3.13 7.48 15.45
N THR A 201 -2.08 7.33 16.27
CA THR A 201 -2.21 6.82 17.65
C THR A 201 -3.02 7.78 18.53
N ILE A 202 -2.77 9.10 18.42
CA ILE A 202 -3.53 10.13 19.14
C ILE A 202 -4.99 10.13 18.68
N TYR A 203 -5.23 10.06 17.37
CA TYR A 203 -6.58 10.00 16.81
C TYR A 203 -7.34 8.77 17.31
N GLU A 204 -6.71 7.59 17.31
CA GLU A 204 -7.31 6.37 17.84
C GLU A 204 -7.65 6.49 19.35
N PHE A 205 -6.80 7.16 20.13
CA PHE A 205 -7.06 7.43 21.54
C PHE A 205 -8.28 8.34 21.74
N ILE A 206 -8.37 9.43 20.99
CA ILE A 206 -9.50 10.39 21.05
C ILE A 206 -10.81 9.72 20.66
N LEU A 207 -10.80 8.91 19.59
CA LEU A 207 -11.98 8.17 19.14
C LEU A 207 -12.49 7.21 20.22
N LYS A 208 -11.59 6.41 20.81
CA LYS A 208 -11.94 5.47 21.88
C LYS A 208 -12.53 6.20 23.09
N TYR A 209 -11.89 7.30 23.50
CA TYR A 209 -12.39 8.13 24.60
C TYR A 209 -13.81 8.67 24.32
N THR A 210 -14.03 9.19 23.12
CA THR A 210 -15.33 9.75 22.70
C THR A 210 -16.42 8.69 22.64
N ILE A 211 -16.13 7.53 22.04
CA ILE A 211 -17.08 6.41 21.95
C ILE A 211 -17.46 5.90 23.35
N ASN A 212 -16.48 5.72 24.24
CA ASN A 212 -16.74 5.28 25.61
C ASN A 212 -17.63 6.28 26.34
N ARG A 213 -17.35 7.59 26.20
CA ARG A 213 -18.18 8.65 26.78
C ARG A 213 -19.63 8.62 26.27
N MET A 214 -19.84 8.36 24.98
CA MET A 214 -21.19 8.24 24.40
C MET A 214 -21.94 6.99 24.89
N ARG A 215 -21.23 5.85 25.01
CA ARG A 215 -21.82 4.60 25.50
C ARG A 215 -22.30 4.72 26.95
N PHE A 216 -21.52 5.36 27.81
CA PHE A 216 -21.92 5.63 29.21
C PHE A 216 -23.19 6.49 29.31
N LYS A 217 -23.39 7.46 28.41
CA LYS A 217 -24.63 8.27 28.40
C LYS A 217 -25.88 7.47 28.00
N HIS A 218 -25.72 6.40 27.22
CA HIS A 218 -26.84 5.59 26.72
C HIS A 218 -27.23 4.45 27.69
N THR A 219 -26.39 4.10 28.66
CA THR A 219 -26.68 3.11 29.71
C THR A 219 -27.33 3.74 30.96
N LEU A 220 -27.34 5.07 31.05
CA LEU A 220 -27.94 5.85 32.13
C LEU A 220 -29.33 6.44 31.76
N ARG A 221 -29.87 6.06 30.61
CA ARG A 221 -31.25 6.29 30.18
C ARG A 221 -31.96 4.95 30.08
#